data_AF-A0A024GK66-F1
#
_entry.id   AF-A0A024GK66-F1
#
_cell.length_a   1.000
_cell.length_b   1.000
_cell.length_c   1.000
_cell.angle_alpha   90.00
_cell.angle_beta   90.00
_cell.angle_gamma   90.00
#
_symmetry.space_group_name_H-M   'P 1'
#
loop_
_entity.id
_entity.type
_entity.pdbx_description
1 polymer ?
#
loop_
_entity_poly.entity_id
_entity_poly.type
_entity_poly.pdbx_seq_one_letter_code
_entity_poly.pdbx_strand_id
1 'polypeptide(L)'
;MLRRIIWKRFYATDKKPNTFKEIQKIDIGSPTWSLEELHLREYRASAKDSILSHEKVIKLAKLSRIFIRSEQLPELSCSVHSVLRCMQTVQKSTVDECSTKEAASHGFIVTPLRDDVATNHTKSESILRNAESSPYFKVPKVLED
;
A
#
# COMPACT_ATOMS: atom_id res chain seq x y z
N MET A 1 17.31 -1.96 11.77
CA MET A 1 18.05 -1.69 13.03
C MET A 1 17.24 -0.99 14.13
N LEU A 2 16.26 -0.11 13.85
CA LEU A 2 15.54 0.65 14.90
C LEU A 2 14.39 -0.12 15.60
N ARG A 3 13.76 -1.11 14.94
CA ARG A 3 12.78 -2.00 15.62
C ARG A 3 13.41 -2.89 16.70
N ARG A 4 14.73 -3.13 16.64
CA ARG A 4 15.47 -3.86 17.68
C ARG A 4 15.74 -3.03 18.94
N ILE A 5 15.55 -1.71 18.94
CA ILE A 5 15.99 -0.85 20.05
C ILE A 5 14.85 -0.60 21.05
N ILE A 6 13.60 -0.48 20.59
CA ILE A 6 12.45 -0.23 21.47
C ILE A 6 11.84 -1.56 21.97
N TRP A 7 11.71 -2.57 21.10
CA TRP A 7 11.20 -3.88 21.50
C TRP A 7 12.16 -4.69 22.38
N LYS A 8 13.48 -4.50 22.25
CA LYS A 8 14.44 -5.15 23.17
C LYS A 8 14.34 -4.63 24.60
N ARG A 9 13.79 -3.44 24.87
CA ARG A 9 13.84 -2.85 26.22
C ARG A 9 12.75 -3.38 27.15
N PHE A 10 11.58 -3.74 26.63
CA PHE A 10 10.55 -4.43 27.42
C PHE A 10 10.90 -5.90 27.74
N TYR A 11 11.82 -6.51 26.99
CA TYR A 11 12.33 -7.87 27.23
C TYR A 11 13.78 -7.91 27.75
N ALA A 12 14.50 -6.78 27.86
CA ALA A 12 15.83 -6.75 28.47
C ALA A 12 15.78 -6.74 30.00
N THR A 13 14.62 -6.47 30.57
CA THR A 13 14.31 -6.80 31.96
C THR A 13 13.26 -7.90 31.94
N ASP A 14 13.61 -9.12 32.36
CA ASP A 14 12.72 -10.28 32.54
C ASP A 14 11.57 -10.05 33.55
N LYS A 15 11.27 -8.80 33.90
CA LYS A 15 10.29 -8.43 34.91
C LYS A 15 9.10 -7.74 34.26
N LYS A 16 8.00 -8.50 34.16
CA LYS A 16 6.68 -7.96 33.89
C LYS A 16 6.32 -6.97 35.01
N PRO A 17 5.97 -5.71 34.71
CA PRO A 17 5.47 -4.80 35.73
C PRO A 17 4.12 -5.31 36.22
N ASN A 18 4.01 -5.56 37.51
CA ASN A 18 2.83 -6.14 38.14
C ASN A 18 1.89 -5.08 38.72
N THR A 19 2.35 -3.83 38.88
CA THR A 19 1.58 -2.74 39.47
C THR A 19 1.62 -1.46 38.64
N PHE A 20 0.51 -0.71 38.61
CA PHE A 20 0.40 0.59 37.91
C PHE A 20 1.48 1.61 38.34
N LYS A 21 1.87 1.58 39.61
CA LYS A 21 2.97 2.40 40.16
C LYS A 21 4.34 2.08 39.55
N GLU A 22 4.55 0.86 39.04
CA GLU A 22 5.79 0.47 38.35
C GLU A 22 5.78 0.98 36.91
N ILE A 23 4.62 0.97 36.24
CA ILE A 23 4.43 1.53 34.90
C ILE A 23 4.67 3.04 34.91
N GLN A 24 4.15 3.76 35.91
CA GLN A 24 4.38 5.19 36.07
C GLN A 24 5.85 5.57 36.35
N LYS A 25 6.65 4.61 36.88
CA LYS A 25 8.09 4.78 37.11
C LYS A 25 8.94 4.44 35.88
N ILE A 26 8.34 3.89 34.82
CA ILE A 26 9.02 3.74 33.54
C ILE A 26 9.24 5.15 33.01
N ASP A 27 10.48 5.60 33.13
CA ASP A 27 10.84 7.00 32.96
C ASP A 27 10.60 7.46 31.51
N ILE A 28 9.65 8.38 31.37
CA ILE A 28 9.44 9.18 30.15
C ILE A 28 10.71 10.04 29.88
N GLY A 29 11.58 10.22 30.88
CA GLY A 29 12.86 10.93 30.80
C GLY A 29 14.01 10.16 30.15
N SER A 30 13.84 8.89 29.77
CA SER A 30 14.85 8.23 28.93
C SER A 30 14.80 8.82 27.50
N PRO A 31 15.95 9.05 26.82
CA PRO A 31 15.94 9.60 25.46
C PRO A 31 15.35 8.57 24.50
N THR A 32 14.04 8.61 24.35
CA THR A 32 13.27 7.85 23.37
C THR A 32 12.90 8.78 22.22
N TRP A 33 13.11 8.31 21.00
CA TRP A 33 12.58 9.03 19.84
C TRP A 33 11.08 8.81 19.73
N SER A 34 10.33 9.89 19.51
CA SER A 34 8.94 9.78 19.11
C SER A 34 8.83 9.15 17.71
N LEU A 35 7.68 8.57 17.38
CA LEU A 35 7.44 8.03 16.03
C LEU A 35 7.59 9.13 14.96
N GLU A 36 7.13 10.33 15.28
CA GLU A 36 7.25 11.52 14.43
C GLU A 36 8.71 11.89 14.20
N GLU A 37 9.56 11.85 15.23
CA GLU A 37 10.99 12.13 15.12
C GLU A 37 11.73 11.09 14.28
N LEU A 38 11.37 9.81 14.40
CA LEU A 38 11.92 8.75 13.56
C LEU A 38 11.58 8.98 12.08
N HIS A 39 10.33 9.33 11.78
CA HIS A 39 9.90 9.64 10.42
C HIS A 39 10.55 10.93 9.90
N LEU A 40 10.67 12.00 10.72
CA LEU A 40 11.28 13.26 10.32
C LEU A 40 12.78 13.13 10.02
N ARG A 41 13.48 12.28 10.77
CA ARG A 41 14.90 12.00 10.55
C ARG A 41 15.13 11.32 9.20
N GLU A 42 14.31 10.33 8.87
CA GLU A 42 14.35 9.68 7.55
C GLU A 42 13.94 10.63 6.42
N TYR A 43 12.96 11.51 6.67
CA TYR A 43 12.53 12.54 5.74
C TYR A 43 13.69 13.48 5.36
N ARG A 44 14.44 13.99 6.36
CA ARG A 44 15.59 14.89 6.12
C ARG A 44 16.74 14.20 5.39
N ALA A 45 16.98 12.92 5.65
CA ALA A 45 18.02 12.15 4.97
C ALA A 45 17.65 11.81 3.50
N SER A 46 16.36 11.67 3.20
CA SER A 46 15.84 11.26 1.88
C SER A 46 15.34 12.43 1.01
N ALA A 47 15.37 13.67 1.51
CA ALA A 47 14.86 14.85 0.79
C ALA A 47 15.67 15.23 -0.46
N LYS A 48 16.79 14.55 -0.73
CA LYS A 48 17.70 14.88 -1.83
C LYS A 48 17.38 14.17 -3.15
N ASP A 49 16.58 13.10 -3.13
CA ASP A 49 16.27 12.30 -4.32
C ASP A 49 14.78 12.41 -4.67
N SER A 50 14.46 12.98 -5.84
CA SER A 50 13.08 12.95 -6.36
C SER A 50 12.74 11.53 -6.79
N ILE A 51 11.89 10.85 -6.02
CA ILE A 51 11.54 9.44 -6.25
C ILE A 51 10.79 9.27 -7.58
N LEU A 52 10.06 10.30 -8.02
CA LEU A 52 9.19 10.25 -9.19
C LEU A 52 9.13 11.62 -9.91
N SER A 53 9.25 11.62 -11.24
CA SER A 53 9.03 12.80 -12.08
C SER A 53 7.56 12.94 -12.48
N HIS A 54 7.13 14.16 -12.83
CA HIS A 54 5.77 14.44 -13.31
C HIS A 54 5.37 13.57 -14.52
N GLU A 55 6.31 13.29 -15.42
CA GLU A 55 6.08 12.40 -16.57
C GLU A 55 5.70 10.97 -16.16
N LYS A 56 6.29 10.45 -15.08
CA LYS A 56 5.97 9.12 -14.56
C LYS A 56 4.59 9.10 -13.91
N VAL A 57 4.16 10.19 -13.26
CA VAL A 57 2.79 10.34 -12.75
C VAL A 57 1.78 10.29 -13.89
N ILE A 58 2.06 11.00 -14.99
CA ILE A 58 1.20 10.97 -16.19
C ILE A 58 1.13 9.56 -16.79
N LYS A 59 2.27 8.86 -16.88
CA LYS A 59 2.30 7.46 -17.36
C LYS A 59 1.48 6.54 -16.45
N LEU A 60 1.59 6.70 -15.13
CA LEU A 60 0.80 5.93 -14.17
C LEU A 60 -0.70 6.20 -14.34
N ALA A 61 -1.09 7.45 -14.56
CA ALA A 61 -2.48 7.81 -14.82
C ALA A 61 -3.03 7.16 -16.09
N LYS A 62 -2.22 7.11 -17.17
CA LYS A 62 -2.58 6.41 -18.41
C LYS A 62 -2.80 4.92 -18.16
N LEU A 63 -1.92 4.26 -17.42
CA LEU A 63 -2.06 2.84 -17.07
C LEU A 63 -3.33 2.58 -16.25
N SER A 64 -3.67 3.50 -15.34
CA SER A 64 -4.88 3.43 -14.51
C SER A 64 -6.16 3.90 -15.21
N ARG A 65 -6.07 4.37 -16.47
CA ARG A 65 -7.19 4.98 -17.22
C ARG A 65 -7.83 6.17 -16.49
N ILE A 66 -7.01 6.97 -15.77
CA ILE A 66 -7.44 8.16 -15.04
C ILE A 66 -6.99 9.40 -15.82
N PHE A 67 -7.92 10.31 -16.08
CA PHE A 67 -7.61 11.63 -16.62
C PHE A 67 -7.18 12.58 -15.50
N ILE A 68 -6.05 13.27 -15.67
CA ILE A 68 -5.53 14.27 -14.73
C ILE A 68 -5.49 15.62 -15.42
N ARG A 69 -6.06 16.65 -14.76
CA ARG A 69 -5.92 18.04 -15.21
C ARG A 69 -4.52 18.56 -14.88
N SER A 70 -3.96 19.40 -15.74
CA SER A 70 -2.62 19.98 -15.54
C SER A 70 -2.48 20.71 -14.20
N GLU A 71 -3.56 21.38 -13.75
CA GLU A 71 -3.66 22.08 -12.46
C GLU A 71 -3.47 21.15 -11.25
N GLN A 72 -3.94 19.89 -11.36
CA GLN A 72 -3.93 18.90 -10.27
C GLN A 72 -2.61 18.12 -10.21
N LEU A 73 -1.83 18.18 -11.29
CA LEU A 73 -0.62 17.37 -11.43
C LEU A 73 0.43 17.65 -10.33
N PRO A 74 0.71 18.91 -9.91
CA PRO A 74 1.68 19.17 -8.85
C PRO A 74 1.25 18.59 -7.49
N GLU A 75 -0.01 18.79 -7.12
CA GLU A 75 -0.56 18.29 -5.85
C GLU A 75 -0.59 16.76 -5.80
N LEU A 76 -1.01 16.13 -6.91
CA LEU A 76 -1.02 14.68 -7.03
C LEU A 76 0.40 14.11 -7.01
N SER A 77 1.35 14.76 -7.68
CA SER A 77 2.75 14.37 -7.68
C SER A 77 3.34 14.37 -6.25
N CYS A 78 3.06 15.43 -5.48
CA CYS A 78 3.43 15.50 -4.06
C CYS A 78 2.80 14.38 -3.23
N SER A 79 1.53 14.07 -3.47
CA SER A 79 0.79 13.03 -2.75
C SER A 79 1.30 11.62 -3.07
N VAL A 80 1.56 11.33 -4.35
CA VAL A 80 2.16 10.05 -4.76
C VAL A 80 3.57 9.90 -4.18
N HIS A 81 4.33 10.99 -4.16
CA HIS A 81 5.68 10.99 -3.60
C HIS A 81 5.70 10.71 -2.09
N SER A 82 4.74 11.27 -1.33
CA SER A 82 4.64 11.01 0.11
C SER A 82 4.29 9.55 0.41
N VAL A 83 3.38 8.95 -0.37
CA VAL A 83 3.02 7.53 -0.27
C VAL A 83 4.22 6.64 -0.60
N LEU A 84 4.91 6.88 -1.72
CA LEU A 84 6.08 6.09 -2.12
C LEU A 84 7.21 6.17 -1.10
N ARG A 85 7.41 7.34 -0.48
CA ARG A 85 8.40 7.49 0.59
C ARG A 85 8.03 6.65 1.82
N CYS A 86 6.77 6.65 2.23
CA CYS A 86 6.30 5.78 3.31
C CYS A 86 6.59 4.30 3.01
N MET A 87 6.39 3.87 1.75
CA MET A 87 6.69 2.51 1.32
C MET A 87 8.20 2.18 1.39
N GLN A 88 9.09 3.14 1.11
CA GLN A 88 10.54 2.93 1.25
C GLN A 88 10.96 2.65 2.69
N THR A 89 10.31 3.26 3.69
CA THR A 89 10.55 2.94 5.11
C THR A 89 10.19 1.48 5.41
N VAL A 90 9.12 0.96 4.80
CA VAL A 90 8.75 -0.46 4.92
C VAL A 90 9.79 -1.36 4.24
N GLN A 91 10.29 -0.99 3.06
CA GLN A 91 11.32 -1.76 2.34
C GLN A 91 12.65 -1.87 3.10
N LYS A 92 13.00 -0.86 3.91
CA LYS A 92 14.21 -0.87 4.74
C LYS A 92 14.07 -1.75 6.00
N SER A 93 12.86 -2.24 6.29
CA SER A 93 12.65 -3.11 7.44
C SER A 93 13.19 -4.51 7.16
N THR A 94 13.89 -5.07 8.15
CA THR A 94 14.36 -6.46 8.08
C THR A 94 13.15 -7.37 8.30
N VAL A 95 12.91 -8.26 7.37
CA VAL A 95 11.92 -9.34 7.52
C VAL A 95 12.66 -10.51 8.15
N ASP A 96 12.54 -10.64 9.47
CA ASP A 96 13.09 -11.81 10.18
C ASP A 96 12.23 -13.05 9.83
N GLU A 97 12.89 -14.12 9.38
CA GLU A 97 12.36 -15.50 9.19
C GLU A 97 11.08 -15.71 8.36
N CYS A 98 10.59 -14.71 7.62
CA CYS A 98 9.46 -14.93 6.71
C CYS A 98 9.96 -15.28 5.31
N SER A 99 9.74 -16.52 4.87
CA SER A 99 9.97 -16.87 3.46
C SER A 99 9.05 -15.98 2.62
N THR A 100 9.62 -15.17 1.74
CA THR A 100 8.90 -14.28 0.81
C THR A 100 8.03 -15.02 -0.22
N LYS A 101 7.89 -16.34 -0.07
CA LYS A 101 6.97 -17.18 -0.82
C LYS A 101 5.54 -16.85 -0.39
N GLU A 102 4.99 -15.90 -1.13
CA GLU A 102 3.60 -15.99 -1.60
C GLU A 102 2.55 -15.97 -0.48
N ALA A 103 2.39 -14.82 0.16
CA ALA A 103 1.12 -14.44 0.79
C ALA A 103 0.01 -14.17 -0.27
N ALA A 104 0.06 -14.83 -1.43
CA ALA A 104 -0.84 -14.64 -2.55
C ALA A 104 -2.13 -15.49 -2.43
N SER A 105 -2.24 -16.33 -1.41
CA SER A 105 -3.42 -17.17 -1.20
C SER A 105 -3.68 -17.34 0.29
N HIS A 106 -4.68 -16.62 0.80
CA HIS A 106 -5.34 -17.03 2.04
C HIS A 106 -6.31 -18.17 1.71
N GLY A 107 -5.78 -19.40 1.65
CA GLY A 107 -6.58 -20.58 1.95
C GLY A 107 -6.98 -21.50 0.81
N PHE A 108 -6.48 -21.34 -0.42
CA PHE A 108 -6.67 -22.40 -1.42
C PHE A 108 -5.63 -23.52 -1.19
N ILE A 109 -5.97 -24.46 -0.31
CA ILE A 109 -5.22 -25.71 -0.08
C ILE A 109 -5.32 -26.63 -1.32
N VAL A 110 -6.34 -26.42 -2.15
CA VAL A 110 -6.64 -27.22 -3.35
C VAL A 110 -6.97 -26.29 -4.51
N THR A 111 -6.51 -26.63 -5.72
CA THR A 111 -6.86 -25.93 -6.96
C THR A 111 -8.38 -25.98 -7.18
N PRO A 112 -9.09 -24.84 -7.23
CA PRO A 112 -10.53 -24.83 -7.47
C PRO A 112 -10.79 -25.14 -8.95
N LEU A 113 -10.90 -26.43 -9.28
CA LEU A 113 -11.31 -26.89 -10.59
C LEU A 113 -12.83 -26.79 -10.69
N ARG A 114 -13.30 -26.19 -11.80
CA ARG A 114 -14.73 -26.13 -12.14
C ARG A 114 -15.04 -27.29 -13.07
N ASP A 115 -16.12 -28.02 -12.80
CA ASP A 115 -16.60 -29.07 -13.69
C ASP A 115 -16.98 -28.51 -15.06
N ASP A 116 -16.73 -29.29 -16.12
CA ASP A 116 -17.05 -28.91 -17.50
C ASP A 116 -18.52 -29.19 -17.82
N VAL A 117 -19.40 -28.39 -17.23
CA VAL A 117 -20.85 -28.47 -17.41
C VAL A 117 -21.35 -27.23 -18.13
N ALA A 118 -22.07 -27.44 -19.24
CA ALA A 118 -22.73 -26.38 -19.97
C ALA A 118 -23.87 -25.80 -19.13
N THR A 119 -23.83 -24.49 -18.87
CA THR A 119 -24.91 -23.75 -18.19
C THR A 119 -25.72 -22.97 -19.21
N ASN A 120 -27.05 -22.90 -18.99
CA ASN A 120 -27.93 -22.07 -19.82
C ASN A 120 -27.48 -20.60 -19.79
N HIS A 121 -27.37 -19.98 -20.97
CA HIS A 121 -26.99 -18.59 -21.10
C HIS A 121 -28.15 -17.64 -20.75
N THR A 122 -27.84 -16.52 -20.11
CA THR A 122 -28.81 -15.47 -19.81
C THR A 122 -29.23 -14.73 -21.08
N LYS A 123 -30.50 -14.30 -21.17
CA LYS A 123 -31.03 -13.54 -22.32
C LYS A 123 -30.28 -12.21 -22.50
N SER A 124 -30.05 -11.79 -23.73
CA SER A 124 -29.33 -10.54 -24.07
C SER A 124 -29.88 -9.30 -23.36
N GLU A 125 -31.20 -9.20 -23.21
CA GLU A 125 -31.88 -8.10 -22.50
C GLU A 125 -31.43 -7.97 -21.04
N SER A 126 -31.17 -9.09 -20.37
CA SER A 126 -30.71 -9.08 -18.97
C SER A 126 -29.25 -8.64 -18.84
N ILE A 127 -28.43 -8.92 -19.85
CA ILE A 127 -27.01 -8.56 -19.89
C ILE A 127 -26.86 -7.04 -20.09
N LEU A 128 -27.73 -6.46 -20.92
CA LEU A 128 -27.67 -5.04 -21.31
C LEU A 128 -28.51 -4.13 -20.41
N ARG A 129 -29.19 -4.65 -19.39
CA ARG A 129 -30.10 -3.88 -18.53
C ARG A 129 -29.47 -2.63 -17.90
N ASN A 130 -28.19 -2.72 -17.56
CA ASN A 130 -27.44 -1.61 -16.95
C ASN A 130 -26.57 -0.85 -17.98
N ALA A 131 -26.60 -1.24 -19.24
CA ALA A 131 -25.84 -0.59 -20.29
C ALA A 131 -26.56 0.67 -20.76
N GLU A 132 -25.81 1.72 -21.08
CA GLU A 132 -26.38 2.96 -21.63
C GLU A 132 -26.94 2.78 -23.05
N SER A 133 -26.58 1.71 -23.76
CA SER A 133 -27.00 1.44 -25.13
C SER A 133 -27.32 -0.04 -25.36
N SER A 134 -28.30 -0.30 -26.23
CA SER A 134 -28.81 -1.61 -26.67
C SER A 134 -29.05 -1.56 -28.18
N PRO A 135 -28.87 -2.64 -28.97
CA PRO A 135 -28.65 -4.05 -28.57
C PRO A 135 -27.18 -4.46 -28.42
N TYR A 136 -26.23 -3.54 -28.51
CA TYR A 136 -24.79 -3.81 -28.33
C TYR A 136 -24.13 -2.76 -27.45
N PHE A 137 -23.02 -3.10 -26.80
CA PHE A 137 -22.18 -2.11 -26.13
C PHE A 137 -21.54 -1.19 -27.15
N LYS A 138 -21.97 0.08 -27.15
CA LYS A 138 -21.40 1.11 -28.02
C LYS A 138 -20.19 1.73 -27.34
N VAL A 139 -19.01 1.50 -27.90
CA VAL A 139 -17.75 2.08 -27.41
C VAL A 139 -17.13 2.94 -28.52
N PRO A 140 -16.64 4.15 -28.22
CA PRO A 140 -15.92 4.96 -29.19
C PRO A 140 -14.74 4.19 -29.76
N LYS A 141 -14.66 4.10 -31.09
CA LYS A 141 -13.49 3.52 -31.76
C LYS A 141 -12.41 4.60 -31.81
N VAL A 142 -11.43 4.50 -30.93
CA VAL A 142 -10.23 5.33 -30.98
C VAL A 142 -9.27 4.67 -31.97
N LEU A 143 -9.09 5.29 -33.14
CA LEU A 143 -7.94 5.01 -34.01
C LEU A 143 -6.85 5.99 -33.56
N GLU A 144 -5.78 5.48 -32.97
CA GLU A 144 -4.59 6.28 -32.67
C GLU A 144 -3.70 6.29 -33.93
N ASP A 145 -3.10 7.45 -34.26
CA ASP A 145 -1.95 7.55 -35.18
C ASP A 145 -0.65 7.14 -34.46
#